data_AF-A0A537BQF2-F1
#
_entry.id   AF-A0A537BQF2-F1
#
_cell.length_a   1.000
_cell.length_b   1.000
_cell.length_c   1.000
_cell.angle_alpha   90.00
_cell.angle_beta   90.00
_cell.angle_gamma   90.00
#
_symmetry.space_group_name_H-M   'P 1'
#
loop_
_entity.id
_entity.type
_entity.pdbx_description
1 polymer ?
#
loop_
_entity_poly.entity_id
_entity_poly.type
_entity_poly.pdbx_seq_one_letter_code
_entity_poly.pdbx_strand_id
1 'polypeptide(L)' 'ALTIGICFGIYSSVLVASPLVMWLGAKRDQFVKPLKRSGARDEHEGAVV' A
#
# COMPACT_ATOMS: atom_id res chain seq x y z
N ALA A 1 20.18 -19.66 -14.57
CA ALA A 1 19.86 -18.29 -15.02
C ALA A 1 18.56 -17.77 -14.40
N LEU A 2 17.43 -18.46 -14.60
CA LEU A 2 16.11 -18.05 -14.10
C LEU A 2 16.07 -17.74 -12.60
N THR A 3 16.53 -18.67 -11.76
CA THR A 3 16.49 -18.52 -10.29
C THR A 3 17.39 -17.39 -9.79
N ILE A 4 18.62 -17.30 -10.31
CA ILE A 4 19.57 -16.23 -9.96
C ILE A 4 19.00 -14.86 -10.35
N GLY A 5 18.39 -14.74 -11.53
CA GLY A 5 17.78 -13.49 -12.00
C GLY A 5 16.61 -13.03 -11.11
N ILE A 6 15.77 -13.97 -10.67
CA ILE A 6 14.64 -13.66 -9.77
C ILE A 6 15.16 -13.19 -8.41
N CYS A 7 16.11 -13.93 -7.81
CA CYS A 7 16.69 -13.56 -6.52
C CYS A 7 17.39 -12.20 -6.59
N PHE A 8 18.25 -11.97 -7.58
CA PHE A 8 18.96 -10.69 -7.71
C PHE A 8 18.00 -9.55 -8.04
N GLY A 9 16.97 -9.80 -8.85
CA GLY A 9 15.95 -8.83 -9.20
C GLY A 9 15.14 -8.33 -8.00
N ILE A 10 14.66 -9.23 -7.14
CA ILE A 10 13.89 -8.84 -5.95
C ILE A 10 14.76 -8.11 -4.92
N TYR A 11 16.00 -8.56 -4.67
CA TYR A 11 16.92 -7.89 -3.76
C TYR A 11 17.36 -6.52 -4.28
N SER A 12 17.58 -6.38 -5.60
CA SER A 12 17.91 -5.10 -6.23
C SER A 12 16.72 -4.13 -6.20
N SER A 13 15.49 -4.61 -6.38
CA SER A 13 14.30 -3.76 -6.37
C SER A 13 14.05 -3.15 -5.00
N VAL A 14 14.12 -3.91 -3.91
CA VAL A 14 13.86 -3.37 -2.56
C VAL A 14 14.89 -2.33 -2.13
N LEU A 15 16.17 -2.56 -2.44
CA LEU A 15 17.24 -1.63 -2.08
C LEU A 15 17.10 -0.27 -2.78
N VAL A 16 16.55 -0.23 -3.99
CA VAL A 16 16.34 1.01 -4.76
C VAL A 16 14.97 1.61 -4.50
N ALA A 17 13.92 0.80 -4.41
CA ALA A 17 12.54 1.28 -4.23
C ALA A 17 12.30 1.91 -2.85
N SER A 18 12.88 1.38 -1.77
CA SER A 18 12.73 1.93 -0.41
C SER A 18 13.18 3.39 -0.27
N PRO A 19 14.41 3.78 -0.68
CA PRO A 19 14.84 5.17 -0.63
C PRO A 19 14.08 6.05 -1.63
N LEU A 20 13.69 5.54 -2.81
CA LEU A 20 12.85 6.27 -3.75
C LEU A 20 11.47 6.60 -3.16
N VAL A 21 10.84 5.65 -2.48
CA VAL A 21 9.55 5.84 -1.79
C VAL A 21 9.68 6.84 -0.64
N MET A 22 10.76 6.77 0.14
CA MET A 22 11.04 7.73 1.21
C MET A 22 11.28 9.14 0.66
N TRP A 23 12.04 9.28 -0.43
CA TRP A 23 12.35 10.58 -1.04
C TRP A 23 11.14 11.21 -1.73
N LEU A 24 10.33 10.42 -2.43
CA LEU A 24 9.08 10.90 -3.07
C LEU A 24 7.95 11.14 -2.06
N GLY A 25 8.12 10.71 -0.80
CA GLY A 25 7.11 10.88 0.25
C GLY A 25 5.79 10.15 -0.05
N ALA A 26 5.88 9.03 -0.79
CA ALA A 26 4.69 8.29 -1.23
C ALA A 26 3.89 7.80 -0.02
N LYS A 27 2.65 8.31 0.11
CA LYS A 27 1.74 7.94 1.21
C LYS A 27 0.85 6.79 0.77
N ARG A 28 0.59 5.86 1.69
CA ARG A 28 -0.33 4.71 1.51
C ARG A 28 -1.70 5.08 0.93
N ASP A 29 -2.15 6.30 1.21
CA ASP A 29 -3.43 6.84 0.76
C ASP A 29 -3.53 6.98 -0.77
N GLN A 30 -2.39 7.18 -1.45
CA GLN A 30 -2.33 7.30 -2.92
C GLN A 30 -2.33 5.94 -3.63
N PHE A 31 -1.90 4.87 -2.95
CA PHE A 31 -1.79 3.52 -3.53
C PHE A 31 -2.92 2.59 -3.11
N VAL A 32 -3.54 2.86 -1.96
CA VAL A 32 -4.62 2.08 -1.39
C VAL A 32 -5.75 3.04 -1.06
N LYS A 33 -6.90 2.85 -1.72
CA LYS A 33 -8.14 3.49 -1.26
C LYS A 33 -8.31 3.14 0.21
N PRO A 34 -8.54 4.12 1.11
CA PRO A 34 -8.73 3.85 2.52
C PRO A 34 -9.79 2.75 2.63
N LEU A 35 -9.39 1.60 3.18
CA LEU A 35 -10.31 0.51 3.43
C LEU A 35 -11.30 1.06 4.45
N LYS A 36 -12.46 1.52 3.97
CA LYS A 36 -13.59 1.81 4.84
C LYS A 36 -13.74 0.54 5.67
N ARG A 37 -13.62 0.69 7.00
CA ARG A 37 -13.67 -0.42 7.95
C ARG A 37 -15.06 -1.03 7.86
N SER A 38 -15.29 -1.87 6.85
CA SER A 38 -16.52 -2.64 6.67
C SER A 38 -16.53 -3.71 7.75
N GLY A 39 -16.88 -3.29 8.96
CA GLY A 39 -16.79 -4.12 10.17
C GLY A 39 -16.99 -3.38 11.49
N ALA A 40 -17.23 -2.06 11.49
CA ALA A 40 -17.72 -1.37 12.67
C ALA A 40 -18.91 -0.49 12.28
N ARG A 41 -20.10 -1.01 12.56
CA ARG A 41 -21.37 -0.29 12.80
C ARG A 41 -21.33 1.22 12.57
N ASP A 42 -21.82 1.65 11.43
CA ASP A 42 -22.42 2.98 11.28
C ASP A 42 -23.85 2.79 10.77
N GLU A 43 -24.71 2.25 11.64
CA GLU A 43 -26.16 2.08 11.46
C GLU A 43 -26.95 3.33 11.92
N HIS A 44 -26.37 4.54 11.95
CA HIS A 44 -27.11 5.73 12.42
C HIS A 44 -26.77 7.04 11.68
N GLU A 45 -26.65 7.03 10.35
CA GLU A 45 -26.67 8.26 9.54
C GLU A 45 -27.77 8.22 8.45
N GLY A 46 -28.89 7.54 8.76
CA GLY A 46 -30.00 7.38 7.83
C GLY A 46 -31.40 7.30 8.46
N ALA A 47 -31.54 7.60 9.75
CA ALA A 47 -32.83 7.59 10.44
C ALA A 47 -33.15 9.02 10.96
N VAL A 48 -34.03 9.70 10.21
CA VAL A 48 -35.06 10.68 10.63
C VAL A 48 -34.71 11.64 11.78
N VAL A 49 -34.59 12.96 11.49
CA VAL A 49 -35.42 14.10 11.95
C VAL A 49 -34.83 15.43 11.48
#